data_AF-A0A7X8DPP4-F1
#
_entry.id   AF-A0A7X8DPP4-F1
#
_cell.length_a   1.000
_cell.length_b   1.000
_cell.length_c   1.000
_cell.angle_alpha   90.00
_cell.angle_beta   90.00
_cell.angle_gamma   90.00
#
_symmetry.space_group_name_H-M   'P 1'
#
loop_
_entity.id
_entity.type
_entity.pdbx_description
1 polymer ?
#
loop_
_entity_poly.entity_id
_entity_poly.type
_entity_poly.pdbx_seq_one_letter_code
_entity_poly.pdbx_strand_id
1 'polypeptide(L)' 'MNLIRQEGKTIEEAIEIALEKLGIKEEEADVKVVDEGSKGILGLIGARNAVVEVKVKVNPVQIG' A
#
# COMPACT_ATOMS: atom_id res chain seq x y z
N MET A 1 -9.49 -3.70 13.66
CA MET A 1 -8.35 -3.07 12.95
C MET A 1 -8.77 -2.90 11.51
N ASN A 2 -8.64 -1.69 10.96
CA ASN A 2 -9.01 -1.43 9.58
C ASN A 2 -7.79 -1.74 8.69
N LEU A 3 -7.94 -2.72 7.81
CA LEU A 3 -7.01 -3.06 6.74
C LEU A 3 -7.67 -2.64 5.43
N ILE A 4 -6.96 -1.90 4.59
CA ILE A 4 -7.43 -1.57 3.25
C ILE A 4 -6.50 -2.19 2.21
N ARG A 5 -7.09 -2.65 1.11
CA ARG A 5 -6.37 -3.12 -0.06
C ARG A 5 -6.49 -2.05 -1.14
N GLN A 6 -5.36 -1.64 -1.70
CA GLN A 6 -5.30 -0.53 -2.65
C GLN A 6 -4.44 -0.90 -3.85
N GLU A 7 -4.89 -0.51 -5.04
CA GLU A 7 -4.16 -0.65 -6.30
C GLU A 7 -3.58 0.70 -6.75
N GLY A 8 -2.46 0.67 -7.47
CA GLY A 8 -1.82 1.84 -8.08
C GLY A 8 -0.95 1.43 -9.26
N LYS A 9 -0.54 2.36 -10.13
CA LYS A 9 0.35 2.04 -11.26
C LYS A 9 1.73 1.63 -10.75
N THR A 10 2.14 2.18 -9.60
CA THR A 10 3.33 1.75 -8.86
C THR A 10 2.97 1.45 -7.41
N ILE A 11 3.91 0.82 -6.70
CA ILE A 11 3.77 0.52 -5.27
C ILE A 11 3.60 1.83 -4.50
N GLU A 12 4.39 2.85 -4.83
CA GLU A 12 4.38 4.15 -4.17
C GLU A 12 3.02 4.84 -4.33
N GLU A 13 2.45 4.85 -5.54
CA GLU A 13 1.12 5.42 -5.78
C GLU A 13 0.03 4.67 -4.99
N ALA A 14 0.14 3.33 -4.93
CA ALA A 14 -0.82 2.53 -4.18
C ALA A 14 -0.74 2.80 -2.66
N ILE A 15 0.47 3.04 -2.13
CA ILE A 15 0.71 3.41 -0.73
C ILE A 15 0.14 4.80 -0.46
N GLU A 16 0.45 5.80 -1.29
CA GLU A 16 -0.02 7.18 -1.11
C GLU A 16 -1.55 7.25 -1.04
N ILE A 17 -2.24 6.61 -2.00
CA ILE A 17 -3.72 6.55 -2.01
C ILE A 17 -4.24 5.85 -0.75
N ALA A 18 -3.58 4.80 -0.28
CA ALA A 18 -3.99 4.07 0.90
C ALA A 18 -3.83 4.90 2.19
N LEU A 19 -2.71 5.63 2.32
CA LEU A 19 -2.45 6.53 3.45
C LEU A 19 -3.48 7.66 3.50
N GLU A 20 -3.78 8.28 2.36
CA GLU A 20 -4.81 9.31 2.25
C GLU A 20 -6.19 8.79 2.68
N LYS A 21 -6.56 7.58 2.23
CA LYS A 21 -7.84 6.94 2.61
C LYS A 21 -7.95 6.63 4.08
N LEU A 22 -6.85 6.26 4.72
CA LEU A 22 -6.79 6.00 6.16
C LEU A 22 -6.61 7.29 6.98
N GLY A 23 -6.20 8.39 6.35
CA GLY A 23 -5.90 9.65 7.02
C GLY A 23 -4.71 9.55 7.97
N ILE A 24 -3.77 8.66 7.69
CA ILE A 24 -2.57 8.42 8.52
C ILE A 24 -1.31 8.70 7.71
N LYS A 25 -0.19 8.86 8.43
CA LYS A 25 1.11 8.98 7.78
C LYS A 25 1.78 7.62 7.59
N GLU A 26 2.78 7.57 6.71
CA GLU A 26 3.52 6.34 6.41
C GLU A 26 4.20 5.76 7.66
N GLU A 27 4.71 6.61 8.55
CA GLU A 27 5.32 6.16 9.81
C GLU A 27 4.33 5.48 10.75
N GLU A 28 3.04 5.73 10.60
CA GLU A 28 1.94 5.13 11.37
C GLU A 28 1.30 3.94 10.65
N ALA A 29 1.78 3.57 9.46
CA ALA A 29 1.19 2.55 8.61
C ALA A 29 2.05 1.29 8.51
N ASP A 30 1.43 0.13 8.67
CA ASP A 30 2.01 -1.17 8.32
C ASP A 30 1.57 -1.49 6.88
N VAL A 31 2.54 -1.46 5.97
CA VAL A 31 2.35 -1.63 4.53
C VAL A 31 2.87 -2.99 4.12
N LYS A 32 2.03 -3.74 3.42
CA LYS A 32 2.38 -5.03 2.81
C LYS A 32 2.15 -4.96 1.31
N VAL A 33 3.19 -5.19 0.53
CA VAL A 33 3.06 -5.35 -0.92
C VAL A 33 2.48 -6.73 -1.20
N VAL A 34 1.31 -6.78 -1.83
CA VAL A 34 0.67 -8.02 -2.25
C VAL A 34 1.09 -8.36 -3.68
N ASP A 35 1.25 -7.34 -4.51
CA ASP A 35 1.69 -7.45 -5.88
C ASP A 35 2.54 -6.22 -6.26
N GLU A 36 3.74 -6.43 -6.78
CA GLU A 36 4.61 -5.33 -7.25
C GLU A 36 4.12 -4.73 -8.58
N GLY A 37 3.16 -5.37 -9.24
CA GLY A 37 2.73 -5.01 -10.59
C GLY A 37 3.70 -5.53 -11.66
N SER A 38 3.52 -5.09 -12.89
CA SER A 38 4.44 -5.41 -14.01
C SER A 38 4.42 -4.28 -15.01
N LYS A 39 5.59 -4.01 -15.60
CA LYS A 39 5.75 -2.96 -16.61
C LYS A 39 5.28 -3.38 -18.02
N GLY A 40 4.80 -4.62 -18.19
CA GLY A 40 4.47 -5.16 -19.50
C GLY A 40 5.68 -5.22 -20.46
N ILE A 41 5.44 -5.62 -21.71
CA ILE A 41 6.45 -5.54 -22.77
C ILE A 41 6.37 -4.14 -23.39
N LEU A 42 7.50 -3.45 -23.46
CA LEU A 42 7.62 -2.07 -23.99
C LEU A 42 6.69 -1.04 -23.31
N GLY A 43 6.33 -1.23 -22.04
CA GLY A 43 5.60 -0.23 -21.24
C GLY A 43 4.12 -0.05 -21.58
N LEU A 44 3.55 -0.83 -22.52
CA LEU A 44 2.20 -0.60 -23.05
C LEU A 44 1.30 -1.83 -23.02
N ILE A 45 1.85 -3.05 -23.19
CA ILE A 45 1.05 -4.27 -23.31
C ILE A 45 1.33 -5.20 -22.13
N GLY A 46 0.28 -5.56 -21.40
CA GLY A 46 0.35 -6.49 -20.26
C GLY A 46 0.87 -5.85 -18.97
N ALA A 47 0.82 -4.53 -18.84
CA ALA A 47 1.09 -3.87 -17.57
C ALA A 47 -0.05 -4.16 -16.58
N ARG A 48 0.31 -4.51 -15.35
CA ARG A 48 -0.64 -4.74 -14.25
C ARG A 48 -0.30 -3.81 -13.10
N ASN A 49 -1.33 -3.32 -12.42
CA ASN A 49 -1.19 -2.45 -11.27
C ASN A 49 -0.45 -3.16 -10.13
N ALA A 50 0.29 -2.39 -9.35
CA ALA A 50 0.75 -2.82 -8.03
C ALA A 50 -0.45 -2.87 -7.07
N VAL A 51 -0.39 -3.77 -6.10
CA VAL A 51 -1.41 -3.96 -5.09
C VAL A 51 -0.75 -4.00 -3.72
N VAL A 52 -1.21 -3.16 -2.80
CA VAL A 52 -0.74 -3.08 -1.43
C VAL A 52 -1.88 -3.25 -0.44
N GLU A 53 -1.54 -3.72 0.75
CA GLU A 53 -2.40 -3.80 1.90
C GLU A 53 -1.83 -2.89 2.99
N VAL A 54 -2.63 -1.94 3.47
CA VAL A 54 -2.21 -0.95 4.47
C VAL A 54 -3.15 -0.99 5.67
N LYS A 55 -2.57 -0.96 6.86
CA LYS A 55 -3.29 -0.86 8.13
C LYS A 55 -2.54 0.07 9.08
N VAL A 56 -3.23 0.60 10.09
CA VAL A 56 -2.59 1.37 11.15
C VAL A 56 -1.64 0.45 11.94
N LYS A 57 -0.41 0.90 12.19
CA LYS A 57 0.54 0.22 13.08
C LYS A 57 -0.08 0.12 14.46
N VAL A 58 -0.14 -1.10 14.94
CA VAL A 58 -0.54 -1.36 16.31
C VAL A 58 0.77 -1.38 17.07
N ASN A 59 1.11 -0.28 17.73
CA ASN A 59 2.24 -0.28 18.66
C ASN A 59 1.83 -1.15 19.87
N PRO A 60 2.45 -2.32 20.11
CA PRO A 60 2.14 -3.12 21.28
C PRO A 60 2.75 -2.57 22.58
N VAL A 61 3.35 -1.39 22.56
CA VAL A 61 4.00 -0.81 23.75
C VAL A 61 3.07 0.20 24.42
N GLN A 62 2.20 -0.33 25.28
CA GLN A 62 1.71 0.41 26.43
C GLN A 62 1.51 -0.57 27.58
N ILE A 63 2.61 -0.92 28.23
CA ILE A 63 2.60 -1.41 29.61
C ILE A 63 3.74 -0.65 30.30
N GLY A 64 3.35 0.12 31.31
CA GLY A 64 4.12 1.21 31.91
C GLY A 64 5.29 0.81 32.79
#